data_AF-Q41622-F1
#
_entry.id   AF-Q41622-F1
#
_cell.length_a   1.000
_cell.length_b   1.000
_cell.length_c   1.000
_cell.angle_alpha   90.00
_cell.angle_beta   90.00
_cell.angle_gamma   90.00
#
_symmetry.space_group_name_H-M   'P 1'
#
loop_
_entity.id
_entity.type
_entity.pdbx_description
1 polymer ?
#
loop_
_entity_poly.entity_id
_entity_poly.type
_entity_poly.pdbx_seq_one_letter_code
_entity_poly.pdbx_strand_id
1 'polypeptide(L)'
;MGMALVVALAVALASTVAGQQNVLLSGNTLANEESLSYGSVKFIMQNDCNLVLYGGGFQSNTASNGKKCTLTLNNNGHLIINDGLTGRVVWRNSNAQNPVGRYAAVLRPAPGTADVAIYGPAIWSTNDEFSYQESGVVPHKLGRETPNLPRMQNLLFSGQTLYGTDGMLSSNDGSTTFELSKCQLSLSLGNEVKWKVAPTVENGKENYCHVRLDHRGHLSLLNDDNVVLFRSIPTNGVEPPIGDYVLIVEKGAGYIYGPPIWNTYDNRRYKVASA
;
A
#
# COMPACT_ATOMS: atom_id res chain seq x y z
N MET A 1 18.42 -53.25 31.68
CA MET A 1 18.13 -53.13 30.23
C MET A 1 16.62 -52.99 30.09
N GLY A 2 16.01 -51.92 29.59
CA GLY A 2 16.43 -50.61 29.12
C GLY A 2 15.15 -49.75 29.12
N MET A 3 15.27 -48.50 29.55
CA MET A 3 14.14 -47.57 29.69
C MET A 3 13.88 -46.96 28.30
N ALA A 4 12.74 -47.25 27.69
CA ALA A 4 12.38 -46.71 26.38
C ALA A 4 11.97 -45.23 26.54
N LEU A 5 12.80 -44.33 26.00
CA LEU A 5 12.51 -42.90 25.92
C LEU A 5 11.58 -42.65 24.73
N VAL A 6 10.30 -42.35 24.99
CA VAL A 6 9.36 -41.89 23.97
C VAL A 6 9.65 -40.40 23.72
N VAL A 7 10.33 -40.09 22.63
CA VAL A 7 10.49 -38.71 22.16
C VAL A 7 9.22 -38.32 21.40
N ALA A 8 8.32 -37.61 22.07
CA ALA A 8 7.18 -36.99 21.40
C ALA A 8 7.69 -35.81 20.57
N LEU A 9 7.72 -35.98 19.25
CA LEU A 9 8.06 -34.92 18.31
C LEU A 9 6.86 -33.97 18.23
N ALA A 10 6.89 -32.89 19.01
CA ALA A 10 5.95 -31.80 18.89
C ALA A 10 6.21 -31.08 17.55
N VAL A 11 5.43 -31.42 16.53
CA VAL A 11 5.36 -30.64 15.30
C VAL A 11 4.66 -29.33 15.67
N ALA A 12 5.46 -28.29 15.95
CA ALA A 12 4.93 -26.94 16.02
C ALA A 12 4.35 -26.62 14.64
N LEU A 13 3.02 -26.65 14.53
CA LEU A 13 2.33 -26.00 13.43
C LEU A 13 2.66 -24.51 13.54
N ALA A 14 3.68 -24.07 12.80
CA ALA A 14 3.86 -22.66 12.51
C ALA A 14 2.57 -22.22 11.81
N SER A 15 1.65 -21.67 12.61
CA SER A 15 0.52 -20.94 12.08
C SER A 15 1.13 -19.75 11.37
N THR A 16 1.36 -19.88 10.07
CA THR A 16 1.52 -18.71 9.24
C THR A 16 0.16 -18.04 9.37
N VAL A 17 0.09 -17.02 10.22
CA VAL A 17 -0.91 -15.98 10.01
C VAL A 17 -0.58 -15.51 8.60
N ALA A 18 -1.33 -16.01 7.62
CA ALA A 18 -1.26 -15.48 6.28
C ALA A 18 -1.55 -13.99 6.47
N GLY A 19 -0.49 -13.18 6.46
CA GLY A 19 -0.59 -11.76 6.76
C GLY A 19 -1.70 -11.20 5.88
N GLN A 20 -2.62 -10.43 6.49
CA GLN A 20 -3.70 -9.80 5.73
C GLN A 20 -3.07 -9.04 4.56
N GLN A 21 -3.28 -9.52 3.34
CA GLN A 21 -2.79 -8.86 2.15
C GLN A 21 -3.82 -7.80 1.76
N ASN A 22 -3.49 -6.52 1.91
CA ASN A 22 -4.37 -5.39 1.60
C ASN A 22 -3.97 -4.64 0.32
N VAL A 23 -2.90 -5.10 -0.35
CA VAL A 23 -2.33 -4.49 -1.55
C VAL A 23 -2.07 -5.58 -2.60
N LEU A 24 -2.43 -5.28 -3.86
CA LEU A 24 -1.99 -6.02 -5.04
C LEU A 24 -1.09 -5.09 -5.87
N LEU A 25 0.20 -5.44 -6.00
CA LEU A 25 1.13 -4.70 -6.85
C LEU A 25 1.07 -5.12 -8.32
N SER A 26 1.58 -4.26 -9.20
CA SER A 26 1.75 -4.59 -10.62
C SER A 26 2.62 -5.83 -10.81
N GLY A 27 2.19 -6.72 -11.70
CA GLY A 27 2.80 -8.02 -11.94
C GLY A 27 2.32 -9.11 -10.99
N ASN A 28 1.72 -8.77 -9.84
CA ASN A 28 1.16 -9.75 -8.92
C ASN A 28 -0.24 -10.16 -9.37
N THR A 29 -0.63 -11.36 -8.94
CA THR A 29 -1.89 -11.99 -9.29
C THR A 29 -2.56 -12.50 -8.02
N LEU A 30 -3.88 -12.32 -7.92
CA LEU A 30 -4.73 -13.12 -7.04
C LEU A 30 -5.21 -14.31 -7.84
N ALA A 31 -4.86 -15.51 -7.38
CA ALA A 31 -5.40 -16.74 -7.90
C ALA A 31 -6.89 -16.87 -7.55
N ASN A 32 -7.47 -17.97 -8.03
CA ASN A 32 -8.84 -18.31 -7.73
C ASN A 32 -9.06 -18.45 -6.21
N GLU A 33 -10.12 -17.85 -5.69
CA GLU A 33 -10.48 -17.75 -4.27
C GLU A 33 -9.49 -16.97 -3.38
N GLU A 34 -8.43 -16.39 -3.95
CA GLU A 34 -7.55 -15.47 -3.24
C GLU A 34 -8.15 -14.07 -3.16
N SER A 35 -7.72 -13.32 -2.15
CA SER A 35 -8.31 -12.02 -1.85
C SER A 35 -7.34 -11.05 -1.23
N LEU A 36 -7.61 -9.76 -1.44
CA LEU A 36 -7.18 -8.74 -0.50
C LEU A 36 -8.16 -8.68 0.68
N SER A 37 -7.66 -8.49 1.89
CA SER A 37 -8.50 -8.41 3.10
C SER A 37 -7.97 -7.42 4.13
N TYR A 38 -8.90 -6.79 4.85
CA TYR A 38 -8.62 -6.04 6.07
C TYR A 38 -9.86 -6.05 6.96
N GLY A 39 -9.75 -6.66 8.15
CA GLY A 39 -10.91 -6.89 9.01
C GLY A 39 -12.00 -7.70 8.30
N SER A 40 -13.23 -7.18 8.24
CA SER A 40 -14.36 -7.81 7.54
C SER A 40 -14.46 -7.45 6.05
N VAL A 41 -13.64 -6.52 5.56
CA VAL A 41 -13.64 -6.10 4.16
C VAL A 41 -12.78 -7.07 3.35
N LYS A 42 -13.30 -7.56 2.23
CA LYS A 42 -12.64 -8.56 1.38
C LYS A 42 -12.86 -8.26 -0.10
N PHE A 43 -11.76 -8.17 -0.86
CA PHE A 43 -11.77 -8.07 -2.32
C PHE A 43 -11.25 -9.38 -2.92
N ILE A 44 -12.15 -10.20 -3.46
CA ILE A 44 -11.88 -11.62 -3.78
C ILE A 44 -12.14 -11.92 -5.25
N MET A 45 -11.24 -12.72 -5.84
CA MET A 45 -11.46 -13.35 -7.14
C MET A 45 -12.19 -14.68 -6.95
N GLN A 46 -13.52 -14.71 -7.13
CA GLN A 46 -14.32 -15.90 -6.83
C GLN A 46 -14.18 -17.00 -7.89
N ASN A 47 -14.55 -18.23 -7.52
CA ASN A 47 -14.49 -19.44 -8.33
C ASN A 47 -15.31 -19.35 -9.62
N ASP A 48 -16.43 -18.62 -9.57
CA ASP A 48 -17.29 -18.36 -10.73
C ASP A 48 -16.75 -17.27 -11.67
N CYS A 49 -15.53 -16.79 -11.45
CA CYS A 49 -14.92 -15.68 -12.18
C CYS A 49 -15.53 -14.29 -11.93
N ASN A 50 -16.35 -14.12 -10.88
CA ASN A 50 -16.78 -12.80 -10.43
C ASN A 50 -15.78 -12.19 -9.44
N LEU A 51 -15.36 -10.95 -9.69
CA LEU A 51 -14.52 -10.19 -8.77
C LEU A 51 -15.42 -9.36 -7.87
N VAL A 52 -15.35 -9.57 -6.56
CA VAL A 52 -16.31 -8.99 -5.60
C VAL A 52 -15.60 -8.26 -4.47
N LEU A 53 -16.15 -7.11 -4.08
CA LEU A 53 -15.76 -6.36 -2.89
C LEU A 53 -16.86 -6.44 -1.81
N TYR A 54 -16.66 -7.29 -0.83
CA TYR A 54 -17.47 -7.32 0.39
C TYR A 54 -17.13 -6.13 1.29
N GLY A 55 -18.16 -5.42 1.76
CA GLY A 55 -18.04 -4.16 2.53
C GLY A 55 -18.10 -2.87 1.68
N GLY A 56 -18.05 -3.00 0.34
CA GLY A 56 -18.06 -1.86 -0.60
C GLY A 56 -19.11 -1.93 -1.71
N GLY A 57 -19.72 -3.11 -1.95
CA GLY A 57 -20.82 -3.28 -2.91
C GLY A 57 -20.40 -3.31 -4.39
N PHE A 58 -19.11 -3.49 -4.68
CA PHE A 58 -18.63 -3.64 -6.05
C PHE A 58 -18.63 -5.12 -6.48
N GLN A 59 -18.99 -5.34 -7.75
CA GLN A 59 -18.75 -6.60 -8.46
C GLN A 59 -18.51 -6.35 -9.95
N SER A 60 -17.66 -7.18 -10.59
CA SER A 60 -17.35 -7.10 -12.02
C SER A 60 -18.47 -7.60 -12.93
N ASN A 61 -19.46 -8.33 -12.40
CA ASN A 61 -20.55 -8.97 -13.15
C ASN A 61 -20.03 -9.98 -14.20
N THR A 62 -19.04 -10.79 -13.83
CA THR A 62 -18.37 -11.74 -14.75
C THR A 62 -18.57 -13.19 -14.37
N ALA A 63 -19.56 -13.47 -13.52
CA ALA A 63 -19.92 -14.82 -13.11
C ALA A 63 -20.16 -15.73 -14.33
N SER A 64 -19.59 -16.93 -14.30
CA SER A 64 -19.64 -17.95 -15.35
C SER A 64 -18.99 -17.59 -16.70
N ASN A 65 -18.29 -16.46 -16.80
CA ASN A 65 -17.62 -16.04 -18.06
C ASN A 65 -16.22 -16.64 -18.25
N GLY A 66 -15.82 -17.62 -17.44
CA GLY A 66 -14.54 -18.31 -17.52
C GLY A 66 -14.42 -19.44 -16.50
N LYS A 67 -13.22 -20.01 -16.36
CA LYS A 67 -12.88 -21.03 -15.35
C LYS A 67 -11.55 -20.72 -14.67
N LYS A 68 -11.47 -21.01 -13.36
CA LYS A 68 -10.26 -20.81 -12.54
C LYS A 68 -9.66 -19.41 -12.71
N CYS A 69 -10.50 -18.39 -12.78
CA CYS A 69 -10.03 -17.07 -13.15
C CYS A 69 -9.06 -16.49 -12.13
N THR A 70 -8.17 -15.65 -12.63
CA THR A 70 -7.18 -14.91 -11.86
C THR A 70 -7.37 -13.42 -12.06
N LEU A 71 -7.01 -12.63 -11.05
CA LEU A 71 -6.97 -11.17 -11.14
C LEU A 71 -5.52 -10.69 -11.12
N THR A 72 -5.11 -9.96 -12.15
CA THR A 72 -3.77 -9.37 -12.23
C THR A 72 -3.85 -7.85 -12.29
N LEU A 73 -2.98 -7.16 -11.56
CA LEU A 73 -2.70 -5.75 -11.80
C LEU A 73 -1.50 -5.65 -12.76
N ASN A 74 -1.65 -5.00 -13.90
CA ASN A 74 -0.55 -4.86 -14.86
C ASN A 74 0.23 -3.54 -14.68
N ASN A 75 1.36 -3.43 -15.38
CA ASN A 75 2.24 -2.26 -15.38
C ASN A 75 1.63 -1.01 -16.07
N ASN A 76 0.36 -1.03 -16.47
CA ASN A 76 -0.37 0.12 -16.98
C ASN A 76 -1.55 0.49 -16.04
N GLY A 77 -1.55 -0.01 -14.81
CA GLY A 77 -2.59 0.31 -13.83
C GLY A 77 -3.95 -0.29 -14.17
N HIS A 78 -3.98 -1.43 -14.86
CA HIS A 78 -5.21 -2.14 -15.16
C HIS A 78 -5.35 -3.40 -14.31
N LEU A 79 -6.51 -3.53 -13.68
CA LEU A 79 -6.99 -4.80 -13.14
C LEU A 79 -7.60 -5.60 -14.28
N ILE A 80 -7.12 -6.82 -14.46
CA ILE A 80 -7.52 -7.73 -15.53
C ILE A 80 -7.94 -9.05 -14.91
N ILE A 81 -9.15 -9.51 -15.24
CA ILE A 81 -9.58 -10.88 -14.96
C ILE A 81 -9.24 -11.71 -16.19
N ASN A 82 -8.45 -12.76 -16.01
CA ASN A 82 -8.15 -13.73 -17.05
C ASN A 82 -8.81 -15.07 -16.73
N ASP A 83 -9.30 -15.74 -17.76
CA ASP A 83 -9.66 -17.15 -17.67
C ASP A 83 -8.39 -17.97 -17.42
N GLY A 84 -8.35 -18.72 -16.33
CA GLY A 84 -7.14 -19.43 -15.90
C GLY A 84 -6.80 -20.67 -16.73
N LEU A 85 -7.70 -21.13 -17.60
CA LEU A 85 -7.44 -22.28 -18.48
C LEU A 85 -6.97 -21.85 -19.87
N THR A 86 -7.47 -20.74 -20.38
CA THR A 86 -7.26 -20.27 -21.76
C THR A 86 -6.41 -19.01 -21.85
N GLY A 87 -6.24 -18.27 -20.75
CA GLY A 87 -5.57 -16.97 -20.73
C GLY A 87 -6.38 -15.83 -21.36
N ARG A 88 -7.62 -16.09 -21.79
CA ARG A 88 -8.49 -15.07 -22.38
C ARG A 88 -8.88 -14.02 -21.34
N VAL A 89 -8.82 -12.75 -21.71
CA VAL A 89 -9.35 -11.65 -20.89
C VAL A 89 -10.86 -11.79 -20.75
N VAL A 90 -11.33 -11.89 -19.52
CA VAL A 90 -12.75 -11.92 -19.14
C VAL A 90 -13.26 -10.51 -18.87
N TRP A 91 -12.45 -9.68 -18.21
CA TRP A 91 -12.79 -8.30 -17.88
C TRP A 91 -11.54 -7.47 -17.61
N ARG A 92 -11.69 -6.16 -17.76
CA ARG A 92 -10.69 -5.16 -17.41
C ARG A 92 -11.38 -3.90 -16.91
N ASN A 93 -10.80 -3.20 -15.95
CA ASN A 93 -11.33 -1.92 -15.53
C ASN A 93 -11.27 -0.87 -16.66
N SER A 94 -12.28 0.00 -16.72
CA SER A 94 -12.32 1.11 -17.67
C SER A 94 -11.34 2.19 -17.25
N ASN A 95 -10.20 2.27 -17.91
CA ASN A 95 -9.23 3.35 -17.76
C ASN A 95 -8.55 3.66 -19.10
N ALA A 96 -8.10 4.91 -19.24
CA ALA A 96 -7.32 5.38 -20.38
C ALA A 96 -5.95 4.68 -20.46
N GLN A 97 -5.25 4.89 -21.57
CA GLN A 97 -3.89 4.40 -21.79
C GLN A 97 -2.92 5.07 -20.79
N ASN A 98 -2.72 4.47 -19.61
CA ASN A 98 -1.77 4.99 -18.62
C ASN A 98 -0.32 4.63 -18.99
N PRO A 99 0.67 5.46 -18.60
CA PRO A 99 2.08 5.15 -18.82
C PRO A 99 2.49 3.82 -18.17
N VAL A 100 3.51 3.18 -18.74
CA VAL A 100 4.08 1.96 -18.14
C VAL A 100 4.80 2.33 -16.84
N GLY A 101 4.57 1.58 -15.77
CA GLY A 101 5.22 1.80 -14.48
C GLY A 101 4.73 0.84 -13.39
N ARG A 102 5.13 1.11 -12.14
CA ARG A 102 4.67 0.37 -10.96
C ARG A 102 3.38 0.98 -10.44
N TYR A 103 2.33 0.18 -10.33
CA TYR A 103 1.03 0.56 -9.75
C TYR A 103 0.70 -0.34 -8.55
N ALA A 104 -0.19 0.15 -7.69
CA ALA A 104 -0.72 -0.57 -6.55
C ALA A 104 -2.25 -0.46 -6.50
N ALA A 105 -2.95 -1.59 -6.41
CA ALA A 105 -4.36 -1.64 -6.04
C ALA A 105 -4.44 -1.84 -4.52
N VAL A 106 -5.03 -0.85 -3.84
CA VAL A 106 -5.05 -0.76 -2.38
C VAL A 106 -6.48 -0.89 -1.88
N LEU A 107 -6.71 -1.85 -0.97
CA LEU A 107 -7.98 -1.99 -0.27
C LEU A 107 -8.11 -0.89 0.80
N ARG A 108 -9.13 -0.04 0.69
CA ARG A 108 -9.44 1.02 1.64
C ARG A 108 -10.70 0.66 2.42
N PRO A 109 -10.59 0.18 3.67
CA PRO A 109 -11.70 -0.33 4.48
C PRO A 109 -12.43 0.81 5.21
N ALA A 110 -12.83 1.85 4.48
CA ALA A 110 -13.64 2.93 5.05
C ALA A 110 -14.98 2.37 5.57
N PRO A 111 -15.41 2.70 6.80
CA PRO A 111 -16.67 2.20 7.35
C PRO A 111 -17.86 2.47 6.42
N GLY A 112 -18.57 1.41 6.02
CA GLY A 112 -19.74 1.47 5.13
C GLY A 112 -19.48 1.89 3.69
N THR A 113 -18.25 2.23 3.33
CA THR A 113 -17.90 2.81 2.02
C THR A 113 -16.61 2.24 1.44
N ALA A 114 -16.20 1.05 1.90
CA ALA A 114 -14.95 0.44 1.48
C ALA A 114 -14.83 0.39 -0.04
N ASP A 115 -13.61 0.60 -0.53
CA ASP A 115 -13.31 0.55 -1.95
C ASP A 115 -11.90 0.02 -2.21
N VAL A 116 -11.62 -0.27 -3.47
CA VAL A 116 -10.27 -0.58 -3.93
C VAL A 116 -9.90 0.51 -4.92
N ALA A 117 -8.79 1.19 -4.66
CA ALA A 117 -8.28 2.24 -5.52
C ALA A 117 -6.93 1.83 -6.11
N ILE A 118 -6.72 2.13 -7.40
CA ILE A 118 -5.47 1.91 -8.10
C ILE A 118 -4.69 3.22 -8.09
N TYR A 119 -3.49 3.20 -7.49
CA TYR A 119 -2.55 4.32 -7.45
C TYR A 119 -1.37 4.05 -8.38
N GLY A 120 -0.91 5.08 -9.07
CA GLY A 120 0.39 5.05 -9.74
C GLY A 120 0.46 5.83 -11.06
N PRO A 121 1.61 5.77 -11.76
CA PRO A 121 2.83 5.04 -11.36
C PRO A 121 3.45 5.51 -10.03
N ALA A 122 4.29 4.67 -9.41
CA ALA A 122 5.10 5.09 -8.27
C ALA A 122 5.93 6.33 -8.65
N ILE A 123 5.93 7.33 -7.77
CA ILE A 123 6.61 8.62 -8.00
C ILE A 123 7.89 8.77 -7.17
N TRP A 124 8.14 7.87 -6.23
CA TRP A 124 9.34 7.84 -5.40
C TRP A 124 9.54 6.44 -4.81
N SER A 125 10.79 6.04 -4.62
CA SER A 125 11.16 4.85 -3.86
C SER A 125 12.39 5.08 -2.99
N THR A 126 12.49 4.31 -1.89
CA THR A 126 13.74 4.18 -1.11
C THR A 126 14.89 3.54 -1.91
N ASN A 127 14.59 2.89 -3.04
CA ASN A 127 15.59 2.30 -3.93
C ASN A 127 16.15 3.29 -4.94
N ASP A 128 15.56 4.48 -5.09
CA ASP A 128 16.05 5.48 -6.03
C ASP A 128 17.36 6.07 -5.49
N GLU A 129 18.37 6.25 -6.34
CA GLU A 129 19.61 6.89 -5.94
C GLU A 129 19.34 8.34 -5.46
N PHE A 130 19.91 8.65 -4.29
CA PHE A 130 19.59 9.78 -3.42
C PHE A 130 19.26 11.11 -4.13
N SER A 131 17.99 11.51 -4.13
CA SER A 131 17.59 12.92 -4.23
C SER A 131 16.81 13.32 -2.98
N TYR A 132 17.47 14.10 -2.12
CA TYR A 132 16.82 14.80 -1.02
C TYR A 132 17.24 16.27 -1.04
N GLN A 133 16.36 17.15 -0.59
CA GLN A 133 16.71 18.54 -0.33
C GLN A 133 16.77 18.75 1.18
N GLU A 134 17.90 19.28 1.67
CA GLU A 134 17.96 19.86 3.00
C GLU A 134 17.42 21.28 3.00
N SER A 135 16.68 21.59 4.07
CA SER A 135 16.42 22.92 4.61
C SER A 135 15.47 23.85 3.83
N GLY A 136 14.42 24.25 4.55
CA GLY A 136 13.50 25.32 4.20
C GLY A 136 12.18 25.19 4.97
N VAL A 137 11.66 26.31 5.51
CA VAL A 137 10.28 26.37 6.02
C VAL A 137 9.35 26.26 4.82
N VAL A 138 8.89 25.05 4.51
CA VAL A 138 7.83 24.87 3.51
C VAL A 138 6.50 25.15 4.24
N PRO A 139 5.71 26.17 3.84
CA PRO A 139 4.39 26.37 4.39
C PRO A 139 3.51 25.22 3.87
N HIS A 140 3.48 24.11 4.60
CA HIS A 140 2.50 23.06 4.34
C HIS A 140 1.14 23.60 4.78
N LYS A 141 0.37 24.10 3.81
CA LYS A 141 -1.07 24.24 3.99
C LYS A 141 -1.58 22.87 4.44
N LEU A 142 -2.16 22.83 5.63
CA LEU A 142 -2.84 21.68 6.19
C LEU A 142 -3.84 21.20 5.13
N GLY A 143 -3.42 20.20 4.36
CA GLY A 143 -4.29 19.59 3.36
C GLY A 143 -5.46 18.95 4.08
N ARG A 144 -6.63 19.03 3.45
CA ARG A 144 -7.91 18.47 3.87
C ARG A 144 -7.70 17.12 4.56
N GLU A 145 -8.23 16.97 5.78
CA GLU A 145 -8.23 15.70 6.51
C GLU A 145 -8.67 14.58 5.56
N THR A 146 -7.86 13.53 5.49
CA THR A 146 -8.18 12.35 4.70
C THR A 146 -9.46 11.71 5.23
N PRO A 147 -10.15 10.90 4.41
CA PRO A 147 -11.19 10.00 4.94
C PRO A 147 -10.61 9.25 6.14
N ASN A 148 -11.39 9.09 7.22
CA ASN A 148 -11.01 8.33 8.42
C ASN A 148 -10.76 6.86 8.08
N LEU A 149 -9.62 6.59 7.43
CA LEU A 149 -9.13 5.26 7.12
C LEU A 149 -8.36 4.76 8.34
N PRO A 150 -8.55 3.49 8.73
CA PRO A 150 -7.75 2.92 9.78
C PRO A 150 -6.28 2.88 9.34
N ARG A 151 -5.38 3.06 10.30
CA ARG A 151 -3.95 2.88 10.07
C ARG A 151 -3.69 1.41 9.76
N MET A 152 -3.15 1.13 8.58
CA MET A 152 -2.71 -0.20 8.19
C MET A 152 -1.21 -0.32 8.43
N GLN A 153 -0.76 -1.50 8.85
CA GLN A 153 0.63 -1.68 9.27
C GLN A 153 1.63 -1.37 8.17
N ASN A 154 1.29 -1.57 6.90
CA ASN A 154 2.18 -1.43 5.75
C ASN A 154 1.96 -0.13 4.95
N LEU A 155 1.02 0.72 5.36
CA LEU A 155 0.60 1.90 4.60
C LEU A 155 0.65 3.20 5.43
N LEU A 156 1.00 4.28 4.75
CA LEU A 156 0.77 5.65 5.24
C LEU A 156 0.08 6.44 4.13
N PHE A 157 -1.17 6.86 4.34
CA PHE A 157 -1.90 7.71 3.41
C PHE A 157 -1.54 9.19 3.61
N SER A 158 -1.79 10.01 2.58
CA SER A 158 -1.74 11.47 2.73
C SER A 158 -2.50 11.92 3.98
N GLY A 159 -1.95 12.89 4.70
CA GLY A 159 -2.54 13.41 5.93
C GLY A 159 -2.33 12.56 7.18
N GLN A 160 -1.97 11.28 7.07
CA GLN A 160 -1.57 10.46 8.22
C GLN A 160 -0.13 10.79 8.66
N THR A 161 0.14 10.59 9.95
CA THR A 161 1.42 10.90 10.58
C THR A 161 1.94 9.71 11.38
N LEU A 162 3.25 9.44 11.30
CA LEU A 162 3.98 8.52 12.16
C LEU A 162 4.71 9.32 13.24
N TYR A 163 4.48 9.00 14.51
CA TYR A 163 5.16 9.62 15.65
C TYR A 163 6.23 8.69 16.22
N GLY A 164 7.29 9.25 16.81
CA GLY A 164 8.46 8.48 17.26
C GLY A 164 8.23 7.36 18.28
N THR A 165 7.09 7.32 18.98
CA THR A 165 6.80 6.25 19.97
C THR A 165 6.11 5.02 19.38
N ASP A 166 5.44 5.17 18.22
CA ASP A 166 4.67 4.11 17.54
C ASP A 166 4.91 4.15 16.02
N GLY A 167 6.05 4.71 15.60
CA GLY A 167 6.33 5.21 14.25
C GLY A 167 6.83 4.15 13.28
N MET A 168 6.30 2.94 13.38
CA MET A 168 6.70 1.83 12.52
C MET A 168 5.60 1.49 11.52
N LEU A 169 6.02 1.23 10.28
CA LEU A 169 5.27 0.46 9.32
C LEU A 169 6.04 -0.85 9.05
N SER A 170 5.31 -1.92 8.75
CA SER A 170 5.89 -3.21 8.39
C SER A 170 5.17 -3.80 7.20
N SER A 171 5.90 -4.46 6.29
CA SER A 171 5.30 -5.24 5.21
C SER A 171 4.36 -6.32 5.77
N ASN A 172 3.47 -6.86 4.93
CA ASN A 172 2.47 -7.84 5.36
C ASN A 172 3.08 -9.15 5.90
N ASP A 173 4.28 -9.50 5.44
CA ASP A 173 5.07 -10.63 5.92
C ASP A 173 6.01 -10.28 7.10
N GLY A 174 6.02 -9.02 7.53
CA GLY A 174 6.88 -8.50 8.60
C GLY A 174 8.37 -8.45 8.26
N SER A 175 8.78 -8.81 7.04
CA SER A 175 10.19 -8.88 6.66
C SER A 175 10.84 -7.51 6.50
N THR A 176 10.04 -6.49 6.18
CA THR A 176 10.50 -5.13 5.92
C THR A 176 9.88 -4.19 6.93
N THR A 177 10.70 -3.36 7.59
CA THR A 177 10.23 -2.33 8.51
C THR A 177 10.62 -0.95 8.01
N PHE A 178 9.76 0.03 8.22
CA PHE A 178 10.00 1.44 7.98
C PHE A 178 9.71 2.17 9.29
N GLU A 179 10.78 2.61 9.95
CA GLU A 179 10.73 2.99 11.36
C GLU A 179 11.29 4.39 11.55
N LEU A 180 10.54 5.20 12.29
CA LEU A 180 11.02 6.45 12.88
C LEU A 180 11.47 6.20 14.32
N SER A 181 12.75 6.40 14.60
CA SER A 181 13.34 6.30 15.93
C SER A 181 14.39 7.38 16.12
N LYS A 182 14.30 8.16 17.20
CA LYS A 182 15.26 9.23 17.53
C LYS A 182 15.55 10.20 16.37
N CYS A 183 14.49 10.69 15.70
CA CYS A 183 14.59 11.53 14.50
C CYS A 183 15.35 10.89 13.33
N GLN A 184 15.61 9.59 13.37
CA GLN A 184 16.13 8.81 12.25
C GLN A 184 14.98 8.04 11.62
N LEU A 185 14.86 8.14 10.31
CA LEU A 185 13.92 7.36 9.52
C LEU A 185 14.71 6.28 8.77
N SER A 186 14.40 5.01 9.01
CA SER A 186 15.11 3.89 8.38
C SER A 186 14.17 2.86 7.80
N LEU A 187 14.58 2.29 6.66
CA LEU A 187 14.00 1.08 6.10
C LEU A 187 14.97 -0.09 6.29
N SER A 188 14.48 -1.18 6.86
CA SER A 188 15.26 -2.40 7.08
C SER A 188 14.58 -3.60 6.43
N LEU A 189 15.38 -4.53 5.91
CA LEU A 189 14.97 -5.86 5.47
C LEU A 189 15.60 -6.89 6.41
N GLY A 190 14.80 -7.51 7.27
CA GLY A 190 15.29 -8.26 8.42
C GLY A 190 16.17 -7.37 9.30
N ASN A 191 17.44 -7.74 9.46
CA ASN A 191 18.41 -6.97 10.26
C ASN A 191 19.26 -5.99 9.43
N GLU A 192 19.07 -5.94 8.11
CA GLU A 192 19.87 -5.10 7.22
C GLU A 192 19.17 -3.77 6.95
N VAL A 193 19.82 -2.66 7.30
CA VAL A 193 19.32 -1.32 6.94
C VAL A 193 19.58 -1.06 5.46
N LYS A 194 18.51 -1.01 4.67
CA LYS A 194 18.57 -0.77 3.21
C LYS A 194 18.61 0.70 2.86
N TRP A 195 17.93 1.52 3.65
CA TRP A 195 17.84 2.97 3.44
C TRP A 195 17.70 3.68 4.78
N LYS A 196 18.30 4.85 4.93
CA LYS A 196 18.15 5.67 6.14
C LYS A 196 18.35 7.15 5.88
N VAL A 197 17.69 7.95 6.70
CA VAL A 197 17.86 9.41 6.82
C VAL A 197 18.03 9.73 8.30
N ALA A 198 19.12 10.43 8.63
CA ALA A 198 19.51 10.75 10.01
C ALA A 198 19.97 12.23 10.08
N PRO A 199 19.04 13.20 10.04
CA PRO A 199 19.36 14.61 10.14
C PRO A 199 19.97 14.93 11.52
N THR A 200 20.80 15.97 11.56
CA THR A 200 21.31 16.49 12.84
C THR A 200 20.19 17.24 13.54
N VAL A 201 19.95 16.91 14.81
CA VAL A 201 18.96 17.56 15.67
C VAL A 201 19.64 18.08 16.93
N GLU A 202 19.04 19.07 17.58
CA GLU A 202 19.54 19.59 18.86
C GLU A 202 19.54 18.50 19.93
N ASN A 203 20.53 18.53 20.82
CA ASN A 203 20.64 17.56 21.91
C ASN A 203 19.37 17.56 22.79
N GLY A 204 18.82 16.38 23.04
CA GLY A 204 17.59 16.21 23.81
C GLY A 204 16.30 16.41 23.01
N LYS A 205 16.40 16.73 21.71
CA LYS A 205 15.25 16.86 20.79
C LYS A 205 15.00 15.64 19.91
N GLU A 206 15.76 14.56 20.09
CA GLU A 206 15.76 13.39 19.21
C GLU A 206 14.41 12.64 19.23
N ASN A 207 13.61 12.78 20.28
CA ASN A 207 12.32 12.08 20.38
C ASN A 207 11.13 12.88 19.83
N TYR A 208 11.36 14.11 19.36
CA TYR A 208 10.29 15.03 18.98
C TYR A 208 10.13 15.17 17.47
N CYS A 209 10.42 14.11 16.72
CA CYS A 209 10.17 14.07 15.29
C CYS A 209 8.92 13.28 14.92
N HIS A 210 8.37 13.62 13.76
CA HIS A 210 7.27 12.89 13.14
C HIS A 210 7.44 12.83 11.62
N VAL A 211 6.83 11.83 11.00
CA VAL A 211 6.85 11.64 9.55
C VAL A 211 5.45 11.79 8.99
N ARG A 212 5.31 12.53 7.89
CA ARG A 212 4.02 12.77 7.24
C ARG A 212 4.14 12.59 5.73
N LEU A 213 3.10 12.01 5.13
CA LEU A 213 2.87 12.06 3.68
C LEU A 213 1.88 13.18 3.39
N ASP A 214 2.24 14.12 2.51
CA ASP A 214 1.34 15.22 2.13
C ASP A 214 0.41 14.85 0.95
N HIS A 215 -0.44 15.78 0.53
CA HIS A 215 -1.33 15.62 -0.63
C HIS A 215 -0.64 15.93 -1.97
N ARG A 216 0.68 15.95 -2.01
CA ARG A 216 1.48 16.07 -3.23
C ARG A 216 2.50 14.93 -3.33
N GLY A 217 2.40 13.92 -2.46
CA GLY A 217 3.28 12.76 -2.48
C GLY A 217 4.67 12.98 -1.89
N HIS A 218 4.86 14.01 -1.08
CA HIS A 218 6.10 14.22 -0.33
C HIS A 218 6.03 13.54 1.02
N LEU A 219 6.95 12.62 1.24
CA LEU A 219 7.27 12.08 2.54
C LEU A 219 8.24 13.03 3.24
N SER A 220 7.81 13.60 4.35
CA SER A 220 8.61 14.56 5.12
C SER A 220 8.87 14.03 6.51
N LEU A 221 10.11 14.18 6.99
CA LEU A 221 10.49 14.05 8.39
C LEU A 221 10.58 15.46 8.97
N LEU A 222 9.85 15.70 10.04
CA LEU A 222 9.74 17.02 10.66
C LEU A 222 10.08 16.94 12.14
N ASN A 223 10.55 18.05 12.71
CA ASN A 223 10.64 18.22 14.16
C ASN A 223 9.27 18.64 14.76
N ASP A 224 9.26 18.90 16.06
CA ASP A 224 8.12 19.33 16.88
C ASP A 224 7.52 20.66 16.43
N ASP A 225 8.35 21.56 15.89
CA ASP A 225 7.93 22.85 15.35
C ASP A 225 7.48 22.78 13.88
N ASN A 226 7.35 21.57 13.33
CA ASN A 226 7.05 21.30 11.92
C ASN A 226 8.09 21.86 10.93
N VAL A 227 9.34 22.01 11.37
CA VAL A 227 10.48 22.29 10.49
C VAL A 227 10.83 20.99 9.76
N VAL A 228 10.91 21.08 8.42
CA VAL A 228 11.26 19.96 7.56
C VAL A 228 12.76 19.65 7.70
N LEU A 229 13.07 18.49 8.24
CA LEU A 229 14.42 17.96 8.35
C LEU A 229 14.82 17.12 7.13
N PHE A 230 13.83 16.50 6.48
CA PHE A 230 14.00 15.80 5.21
C PHE A 230 12.68 15.81 4.43
N ARG A 231 12.77 15.84 3.10
CA ARG A 231 11.64 15.71 2.18
C ARG A 231 12.03 14.85 0.99
N SER A 232 11.21 13.86 0.65
CA SER A 232 11.39 13.06 -0.56
C SER A 232 11.13 13.91 -1.81
N ILE A 233 11.90 13.68 -2.87
CA ILE A 233 11.73 14.33 -4.18
C ILE A 233 11.22 13.29 -5.18
N PRO A 234 10.19 13.60 -6.00
CA PRO A 234 9.74 12.67 -7.03
C PRO A 234 10.87 12.28 -8.00
N THR A 235 10.89 11.02 -8.46
CA THR A 235 11.96 10.46 -9.31
C THR A 235 12.18 11.25 -10.61
N ASN A 236 11.13 11.89 -11.14
CA ASN A 236 11.21 12.72 -12.35
C ASN A 236 11.54 14.21 -12.07
N GLY A 237 11.69 14.59 -10.81
CA GLY A 237 11.91 15.98 -10.37
C GLY A 237 10.73 16.94 -10.60
N VAL A 238 9.58 16.43 -11.07
CA VAL A 238 8.39 17.24 -11.36
C VAL A 238 7.46 17.18 -10.15
N GLU A 239 7.06 18.35 -9.66
CA GLU A 239 6.10 18.48 -8.56
C GLU A 239 4.80 17.74 -8.91
N PRO A 240 4.34 16.78 -8.08
CA PRO A 240 3.14 16.02 -8.39
C PRO A 240 1.87 16.88 -8.22
N PRO A 241 0.78 16.54 -8.92
CA PRO A 241 -0.50 17.23 -8.73
C PRO A 241 -1.01 17.05 -7.29
N ILE A 242 -1.91 17.94 -6.85
CA ILE A 242 -2.57 17.73 -5.55
C ILE A 242 -3.52 16.53 -5.65
N GLY A 243 -3.45 15.61 -4.68
CA GLY A 243 -4.31 14.44 -4.60
C GLY A 243 -4.05 13.57 -3.38
N ASP A 244 -4.63 12.38 -3.37
CA ASP A 244 -4.39 11.39 -2.32
C ASP A 244 -3.25 10.46 -2.74
N TYR A 245 -2.23 10.37 -1.89
CA TYR A 245 -1.06 9.52 -2.08
C TYR A 245 -1.00 8.45 -1.01
N VAL A 246 -0.25 7.40 -1.29
CA VAL A 246 0.01 6.31 -0.34
C VAL A 246 1.47 5.88 -0.42
N LEU A 247 2.13 5.86 0.74
CA LEU A 247 3.39 5.16 0.94
C LEU A 247 3.07 3.69 1.27
N ILE A 248 3.69 2.76 0.55
CA ILE A 248 3.55 1.32 0.75
C ILE A 248 4.93 0.73 1.08
N VAL A 249 5.01 -0.01 2.17
CA VAL A 249 6.22 -0.76 2.59
C VAL A 249 6.09 -2.21 2.15
N GLU A 250 7.01 -2.67 1.30
CA GLU A 250 7.01 -4.04 0.79
C GLU A 250 8.41 -4.51 0.39
N LYS A 251 8.76 -5.76 0.77
CA LYS A 251 9.91 -6.54 0.27
C LYS A 251 11.19 -5.73 0.06
N GLY A 252 11.63 -5.07 1.12
CA GLY A 252 12.91 -4.34 1.18
C GLY A 252 12.87 -2.92 0.63
N ALA A 253 11.70 -2.36 0.33
CA ALA A 253 11.57 -0.99 -0.14
C ALA A 253 10.27 -0.31 0.27
N GLY A 254 10.30 1.02 0.28
CA GLY A 254 9.15 1.91 0.38
C GLY A 254 8.88 2.54 -0.97
N TYR A 255 7.60 2.72 -1.32
CA TYR A 255 7.18 3.35 -2.57
C TYR A 255 6.02 4.30 -2.31
N ILE A 256 6.06 5.49 -2.92
CA ILE A 256 4.92 6.41 -2.91
C ILE A 256 4.20 6.33 -4.25
N TYR A 257 2.89 6.09 -4.21
CA TYR A 257 2.01 6.05 -5.38
C TYR A 257 0.93 7.13 -5.27
N GLY A 258 0.51 7.68 -6.41
CA GLY A 258 -0.70 8.51 -6.49
C GLY A 258 -0.64 9.65 -7.51
N PRO A 259 -1.75 10.38 -7.70
CA PRO A 259 -3.08 10.14 -7.11
C PRO A 259 -3.78 8.86 -7.65
N PRO A 260 -4.92 8.42 -7.10
CA PRO A 260 -5.60 7.24 -7.63
C PRO A 260 -6.16 7.50 -9.03
N ILE A 261 -5.92 6.57 -9.95
CA ILE A 261 -6.36 6.63 -11.36
C ILE A 261 -7.68 5.90 -11.60
N TRP A 262 -8.15 5.11 -10.63
CA TRP A 262 -9.41 4.38 -10.68
C TRP A 262 -9.80 3.89 -9.29
N ASN A 263 -11.09 3.72 -9.05
CA ASN A 263 -11.58 3.07 -7.83
C ASN A 263 -12.89 2.31 -8.08
N THR A 264 -13.24 1.41 -7.15
CA THR A 264 -14.51 0.67 -7.20
C THR A 264 -15.72 1.51 -6.79
N TYR A 265 -15.54 2.66 -6.12
CA TYR A 265 -16.61 3.54 -5.67
C TYR A 265 -17.31 4.25 -6.84
N ASP A 266 -16.56 4.88 -7.74
CA ASP A 266 -17.09 5.68 -8.85
C ASP A 266 -17.84 4.84 -9.89
N ASN A 267 -17.51 3.55 -10.01
CA ASN A 267 -18.26 2.61 -10.84
C ASN A 267 -19.68 2.32 -10.33
N ARG A 268 -20.04 2.75 -9.11
CA ARG A 268 -21.43 2.68 -8.61
C ARG A 268 -22.35 3.70 -9.29
N ARG A 269 -21.83 4.86 -9.73
CA ARG A 269 -22.65 5.90 -10.39
C ARG A 269 -23.17 5.47 -11.76
N TYR A 270 -22.48 4.54 -12.44
CA TYR A 270 -22.89 4.03 -13.74
C TYR A 270 -23.94 2.91 -13.69
N LYS A 271 -24.29 2.38 -12.50
CA LYS A 271 -25.33 1.33 -12.36
C LYS A 271 -26.75 1.87 -12.10
N VAL A 272 -26.94 3.19 -11.95
CA VAL A 272 -28.28 3.78 -11.73
C VAL A 272 -28.93 4.29 -13.03
N ALA A 273 -28.26 4.15 -14.17
CA ALA A 273 -28.77 4.59 -15.47
C ALA A 273 -29.06 3.41 -16.41
N SER A 274 -29.86 2.44 -15.96
CA SER A 274 -30.57 1.50 -16.84
C SER A 274 -31.60 0.71 -16.03
N ALA A 275 -32.79 1.29 -15.92
CA ALA A 275 -34.04 0.60 -15.61
C ALA A 275 -35.04 0.98 -16.71
#